data_AF-A0A0F6B4K3-F1
#
_entry.id   AF-A0A0F6B4K3-F1
#
_cell.length_a   1.000
_cell.length_b   1.000
_cell.length_c   1.000
_cell.angle_alpha   90.00
_cell.angle_beta   90.00
_cell.angle_gamma   90.00
#
_symmetry.space_group_name_H-M   'P 1'
#
loop_
_entity.id
_entity.type
_entity.pdbx_description
1 polymer ?
#
loop_
_entity_poly.entity_id
_entity_poly.type
_entity_poly.pdbx_seq_one_letter_code
_entity_poly.pdbx_strand_id
1 'polypeptide(L)'
;MKKTRTANLHHLYHEALPEDVKLTPRVEVDNVHQRRTTDVYEHALTITAWQQIYDQLHPGKFHGEFTEILLDEIQVFREYTGLALRQSCLVWPNSFWFGIPATRGEQGFIGAQGLGSAEIATRPGGTEFELSTPDDYTILGVVISEDVISRQATFLHNPERVLHMLRNQLALEVKEQHKAALWGFVQQALATFSESPETLHQPAVRKVLSDNLLLAMGTMLEEAKPIHSAESISHQGYRRLLSRAREYVLENMSEPLTVLDLCNQLHVSRRTLQNAFHAILGIGPNAWLKRIRLNAVRRELISPWSQSATVKDAAMQWGFWHLGQFATDYQQLFAEKPSLTLHQRMRQWA
;
A
#
# COMPACT_ATOMS: atom_id res chain seq x y z
N MET A 1 -6.25 24.37 -25.56
CA MET A 1 -7.16 23.74 -24.58
C MET A 1 -6.32 22.88 -23.66
N LYS A 2 -6.11 23.28 -22.40
CA LYS A 2 -5.53 22.38 -21.39
C LYS A 2 -6.53 21.23 -21.22
N LYS A 3 -6.20 20.03 -21.67
CA LYS A 3 -6.99 18.83 -21.34
C LYS A 3 -6.96 18.72 -19.83
N THR A 4 -8.07 19.03 -19.16
CA THR A 4 -8.25 18.74 -17.75
C THR A 4 -8.12 17.22 -17.63
N ARG A 5 -6.99 16.71 -17.15
CA ARG A 5 -6.84 15.28 -16.85
C ARG A 5 -7.91 14.96 -15.82
N THR A 6 -8.87 14.12 -16.17
CA THR A 6 -9.77 13.48 -15.21
C THR A 6 -8.91 12.65 -14.27
N ALA A 7 -9.02 12.88 -12.96
CA ALA A 7 -8.29 12.09 -11.98
C ALA A 7 -8.72 10.62 -12.11
N ASN A 8 -7.77 9.71 -12.24
CA ASN A 8 -8.09 8.29 -12.24
C ASN A 8 -8.22 7.82 -10.79
N LEU A 9 -9.45 7.53 -10.35
CA LEU A 9 -9.75 7.13 -8.97
C LEU A 9 -9.56 5.63 -8.72
N HIS A 10 -9.29 4.86 -9.77
CA HIS A 10 -9.32 3.40 -9.72
C HIS A 10 -8.05 2.76 -10.23
N HIS A 11 -7.10 3.52 -10.78
CA HIS A 11 -5.82 3.00 -11.21
C HIS A 11 -4.69 3.91 -10.78
N LEU A 12 -3.55 3.30 -10.48
CA LEU A 12 -2.30 4.04 -10.36
C LEU A 12 -1.87 4.52 -11.76
N TYR A 13 -1.27 5.68 -11.81
CA TYR A 13 -0.85 6.32 -13.04
C TYR A 13 0.44 5.68 -13.57
N HIS A 14 0.37 5.16 -14.79
CA HIS A 14 1.42 4.36 -15.45
C HIS A 14 2.09 5.05 -16.65
N GLU A 15 1.90 6.36 -16.89
CA GLU A 15 2.68 6.98 -17.97
C GLU A 15 4.18 6.91 -17.64
N ALA A 16 4.95 6.42 -18.61
CA ALA A 16 6.40 6.39 -18.53
C ALA A 16 6.91 7.82 -18.30
N LEU A 17 7.49 8.04 -17.13
CA LEU A 17 8.29 9.23 -16.87
C LEU A 17 9.52 9.16 -17.80
N PRO A 18 9.99 10.29 -18.37
CA PRO A 18 11.20 10.27 -19.18
C PRO A 18 12.37 9.73 -18.34
N GLU A 19 13.21 8.87 -18.93
CA GLU A 19 14.32 8.19 -18.25
C GLU A 19 15.27 9.16 -17.53
N ASP A 20 15.34 10.40 -17.99
CA ASP A 20 16.25 11.44 -17.49
C ASP A 20 15.70 12.22 -16.27
N VAL A 21 14.43 12.01 -15.88
CA VAL A 21 13.79 12.78 -14.81
C VAL A 21 14.02 12.10 -13.46
N LYS A 22 14.99 12.63 -12.69
CA LYS A 22 15.13 12.32 -11.27
C LYS A 22 14.00 12.96 -10.47
N LEU A 23 12.93 12.22 -10.23
CA LEU A 23 11.89 12.60 -9.26
C LEU A 23 12.31 12.13 -7.87
N THR A 24 12.80 13.06 -7.05
CA THR A 24 12.99 12.85 -5.62
C THR A 24 12.15 13.89 -4.90
N PRO A 25 11.31 13.50 -3.93
CA PRO A 25 10.57 14.46 -3.13
C PRO A 25 11.56 15.43 -2.48
N ARG A 26 11.31 16.73 -2.63
CA ARG A 26 12.07 17.76 -1.91
C ARG A 26 11.14 18.35 -0.86
N VAL A 27 11.65 18.47 0.36
CA VAL A 27 10.93 19.15 1.43
C VAL A 27 10.91 20.64 1.11
N GLU A 28 9.74 21.20 0.82
CA GLU A 28 9.60 22.64 0.54
C GLU A 28 9.17 23.46 1.77
N VAL A 29 8.40 22.89 2.70
CA VAL A 29 7.86 23.63 3.86
C VAL A 29 7.96 22.81 5.16
N ASP A 30 7.18 21.74 5.29
CA ASP A 30 7.15 20.89 6.49
C ASP A 30 7.68 19.50 6.17
N ASN A 31 8.53 18.96 7.04
CA ASN A 31 9.10 17.62 6.93
C ASN A 31 8.45 16.62 7.89
N VAL A 32 7.43 16.99 8.65
CA VAL A 32 6.71 16.09 9.55
C VAL A 32 5.21 16.22 9.30
N HIS A 33 4.54 15.09 9.06
CA HIS A 33 3.09 15.08 8.88
C HIS A 33 2.45 14.00 9.73
N GLN A 34 1.39 14.39 10.45
CA GLN A 34 0.53 13.49 11.20
C GLN A 34 -0.90 13.60 10.69
N ARG A 35 -1.54 12.45 10.45
CA ARG A 35 -2.91 12.36 9.98
C ARG A 35 -3.64 11.25 10.71
N ARG A 36 -4.91 11.50 11.02
CA ARG A 36 -5.87 10.50 11.44
C ARG A 36 -7.03 10.54 10.47
N THR A 37 -7.45 9.39 9.99
CA THR A 37 -8.54 9.29 9.02
C THR A 37 -9.58 8.28 9.49
N THR A 38 -10.81 8.47 9.04
CA THR A 38 -11.92 7.54 9.30
C THR A 38 -12.44 6.88 8.04
N ASP A 39 -11.75 7.11 6.93
CA ASP A 39 -12.07 6.55 5.63
C ASP A 39 -10.82 6.00 4.92
N VAL A 40 -11.00 4.89 4.22
CA VAL A 40 -9.92 4.18 3.51
C VAL A 40 -9.40 4.95 2.30
N TYR A 41 -10.28 5.65 1.55
CA TYR A 41 -9.87 6.49 0.44
C TYR A 41 -9.12 7.72 0.93
N GLU A 42 -9.61 8.38 1.98
CA GLU A 42 -8.87 9.49 2.60
C GLU A 42 -7.51 9.04 3.12
N HIS A 43 -7.43 7.85 3.74
CA HIS A 43 -6.18 7.31 4.26
C HIS A 43 -5.13 7.11 3.15
N ALA A 44 -5.53 6.55 2.00
CA ALA A 44 -4.65 6.35 0.85
C ALA A 44 -4.11 7.68 0.25
N LEU A 45 -4.74 8.82 0.55
CA LEU A 45 -4.28 10.14 0.12
C LEU A 45 -3.34 10.81 1.14
N THR A 46 -3.07 10.18 2.30
CA THR A 46 -2.31 10.84 3.38
C THR A 46 -0.81 10.85 3.18
N ILE A 47 -0.25 9.79 2.57
CA ILE A 47 1.19 9.68 2.34
C ILE A 47 1.62 10.66 1.24
N THR A 48 2.75 11.34 1.46
CA THR A 48 3.30 12.23 0.45
C THR A 48 4.11 11.46 -0.59
N ALA A 49 4.11 11.96 -1.82
CA ALA A 49 4.91 11.48 -2.96
C ALA A 49 4.64 10.04 -3.44
N TRP A 50 3.54 9.41 -3.03
CA TRP A 50 3.12 8.12 -3.55
C TRP A 50 1.85 8.24 -4.38
N GLN A 51 1.58 7.20 -5.15
CA GLN A 51 0.24 6.91 -5.63
C GLN A 51 -0.26 5.66 -4.91
N GLN A 52 -1.49 5.71 -4.39
CA GLN A 52 -2.07 4.61 -3.65
C GLN A 52 -3.57 4.46 -3.88
N ILE A 53 -4.03 3.22 -3.82
CA ILE A 53 -5.45 2.86 -3.79
C ILE A 53 -5.64 1.77 -2.76
N TYR A 54 -6.49 2.05 -1.77
CA TYR A 54 -6.84 1.08 -0.73
C TYR A 54 -8.28 0.58 -0.92
N ASP A 55 -8.47 -0.72 -0.70
CA ASP A 55 -9.78 -1.35 -0.63
C ASP A 55 -9.99 -1.97 0.76
N GLN A 56 -11.08 -1.56 1.44
CA GLN A 56 -11.52 -2.18 2.67
C GLN A 56 -12.03 -3.60 2.41
N LEU A 57 -11.45 -4.58 3.09
CA LEU A 57 -11.82 -5.98 2.91
C LEU A 57 -12.80 -6.45 3.98
N HIS A 58 -12.69 -6.00 5.23
CA HIS A 58 -13.56 -6.43 6.32
C HIS A 58 -14.68 -5.43 6.64
N PRO A 59 -15.87 -5.91 7.04
CA PRO A 59 -16.96 -5.06 7.53
C PRO A 59 -16.54 -4.23 8.74
N GLY A 60 -16.86 -2.94 8.75
CA GLY A 60 -16.61 -2.09 9.90
C GLY A 60 -16.46 -0.62 9.55
N LYS A 61 -16.32 0.20 10.59
CA LYS A 61 -15.92 1.60 10.44
C LYS A 61 -14.40 1.67 10.44
N PHE A 62 -13.82 2.19 9.37
CA PHE A 62 -12.37 2.36 9.29
C PHE A 62 -11.86 3.43 10.26
N HIS A 63 -10.68 3.19 10.80
CA HIS A 63 -9.84 4.19 11.44
C HIS A 63 -8.39 3.93 11.06
N GLY A 64 -7.66 4.99 10.75
CA GLY A 64 -6.25 4.91 10.38
C GLY A 64 -5.45 6.03 11.01
N GLU A 65 -4.19 5.74 11.29
CA GLU A 65 -3.21 6.71 11.75
C GLU A 65 -1.99 6.67 10.84
N PHE A 66 -1.49 7.84 10.47
CA PHE A 66 -0.32 7.97 9.62
C PHE A 66 0.59 9.07 10.17
N THR A 67 1.87 8.74 10.33
CA THR A 67 2.91 9.69 10.72
C THR A 67 4.09 9.52 9.77
N GLU A 68 4.54 10.59 9.14
CA GLU A 68 5.71 10.58 8.28
C GLU A 68 6.70 11.68 8.61
N ILE A 69 7.96 11.39 8.31
CA ILE A 69 9.08 12.32 8.29
C ILE A 69 9.75 12.25 6.91
N LEU A 70 10.03 13.42 6.32
CA LEU A 70 10.80 13.57 5.09
C LEU A 70 12.21 14.11 5.40
N LEU A 71 13.22 13.32 5.08
CA LEU A 71 14.65 13.60 5.25
C LEU A 71 15.32 13.67 3.88
N ASP A 72 15.10 14.76 3.15
CA ASP A 72 15.60 14.98 1.78
C ASP A 72 15.37 13.73 0.89
N GLU A 73 16.41 12.93 0.64
CA GLU A 73 16.38 11.72 -0.19
C GLU A 73 15.81 10.46 0.51
N ILE A 74 15.31 10.60 1.73
CA ILE A 74 14.75 9.51 2.54
C ILE A 74 13.37 9.92 3.06
N GLN A 75 12.38 9.03 2.98
CA GLN A 75 11.11 9.16 3.70
C GLN A 75 10.99 8.03 4.70
N VAL A 76 10.46 8.35 5.88
CA VAL A 76 10.17 7.37 6.92
C VAL A 76 8.76 7.59 7.41
N PHE A 77 7.98 6.53 7.55
CA PHE A 77 6.63 6.64 8.07
C PHE A 77 6.22 5.46 8.93
N ARG A 78 5.19 5.69 9.74
CA ARG A 78 4.40 4.68 10.42
C ARG A 78 2.97 4.79 9.95
N GLU A 79 2.42 3.66 9.52
CA GLU A 79 1.01 3.51 9.20
C GLU A 79 0.38 2.52 10.18
N TYR A 80 -0.81 2.85 10.68
CA TYR A 80 -1.70 1.92 11.37
C TYR A 80 -3.07 1.93 10.70
N THR A 81 -3.61 0.73 10.45
CA THR A 81 -4.93 0.53 9.86
C THR A 81 -5.76 -0.38 10.76
N GLY A 82 -6.95 0.08 11.15
CA GLY A 82 -7.85 -0.66 12.03
C GLY A 82 -8.60 -1.83 11.38
N LEU A 83 -8.65 -1.87 10.04
CA LEU A 83 -9.34 -2.93 9.28
C LEU A 83 -8.42 -3.50 8.22
N ALA A 84 -8.72 -4.73 7.82
CA ALA A 84 -8.02 -5.45 6.78
C ALA A 84 -8.16 -4.72 5.44
N LEU A 85 -7.02 -4.39 4.83
CA LEU A 85 -6.95 -3.67 3.57
C LEU A 85 -6.25 -4.50 2.50
N ARG A 86 -6.64 -4.23 1.25
CA ARG A 86 -5.78 -4.41 0.10
C ARG A 86 -5.23 -3.04 -0.26
N GLN A 87 -3.91 -2.90 -0.35
CA GLN A 87 -3.23 -1.64 -0.64
C GLN A 87 -2.46 -1.79 -1.94
N SER A 88 -2.83 -1.05 -2.97
CA SER A 88 -2.06 -0.95 -4.22
C SER A 88 -1.21 0.31 -4.15
N CYS A 89 0.09 0.18 -4.33
CA CYS A 89 1.07 1.22 -4.04
C CYS A 89 2.06 1.40 -5.19
N LEU A 90 2.41 2.65 -5.45
CA LEU A 90 3.47 3.04 -6.37
C LEU A 90 4.27 4.19 -5.74
N VAL A 91 5.52 3.88 -5.41
CA VAL A 91 6.49 4.82 -4.82
C VAL A 91 7.17 5.61 -5.95
N TRP A 92 7.67 6.82 -5.68
CA TRP A 92 8.41 7.59 -6.68
C TRP A 92 9.60 6.80 -7.27
N PRO A 93 9.92 6.97 -8.57
CA PRO A 93 10.97 6.22 -9.24
C PRO A 93 12.37 6.50 -8.66
N ASN A 94 13.35 5.68 -9.05
CA ASN A 94 14.76 5.81 -8.63
C ASN A 94 14.92 5.81 -7.10
N SER A 95 14.15 4.95 -6.44
CA SER A 95 14.17 4.75 -4.99
C SER A 95 13.96 3.28 -4.67
N PHE A 96 14.11 2.91 -3.40
CA PHE A 96 13.70 1.63 -2.88
C PHE A 96 12.82 1.84 -1.66
N TRP A 97 11.65 1.22 -1.65
CA TRP A 97 10.79 1.14 -0.49
C TRP A 97 11.07 -0.15 0.29
N PHE A 98 10.98 -0.02 1.62
CA PHE A 98 11.08 -1.09 2.59
C PHE A 98 9.85 -1.07 3.49
N GLY A 99 9.05 -2.13 3.43
CA GLY A 99 7.91 -2.35 4.32
C GLY A 99 8.30 -3.23 5.48
N ILE A 100 8.39 -2.66 6.67
CA ILE A 100 8.83 -3.36 7.87
C ILE A 100 7.58 -3.51 8.73
N PRO A 101 7.02 -4.72 8.91
CA PRO A 101 5.82 -4.90 9.75
C PRO A 101 6.17 -4.99 11.23
N ALA A 102 5.21 -4.69 12.10
CA ALA A 102 5.38 -4.82 13.54
C ALA A 102 5.75 -6.28 13.91
N THR A 103 6.51 -6.45 14.99
CA THR A 103 6.98 -7.77 15.42
C THR A 103 5.88 -8.64 16.07
N ARG A 104 4.70 -8.07 16.33
CA ARG A 104 3.57 -8.74 16.98
C ARG A 104 2.29 -8.48 16.19
N GLY A 105 1.41 -9.47 16.17
CA GLY A 105 0.11 -9.41 15.50
C GLY A 105 -0.03 -10.44 14.39
N GLU A 106 -1.11 -10.33 13.65
CA GLU A 106 -1.32 -11.12 12.43
C GLU A 106 -0.36 -10.69 11.32
N GLN A 107 -0.05 -11.63 10.42
CA GLN A 107 0.91 -11.39 9.34
C GLN A 107 0.23 -10.66 8.17
N GLY A 108 0.91 -9.62 7.68
CA GLY A 108 0.59 -9.02 6.39
C GLY A 108 1.27 -9.79 5.26
N PHE A 109 0.95 -9.42 4.02
CA PHE A 109 1.53 -10.04 2.83
C PHE A 109 1.92 -8.98 1.80
N ILE A 110 3.06 -9.19 1.12
CA ILE A 110 3.37 -8.53 -0.15
C ILE A 110 3.23 -9.54 -1.28
N GLY A 111 2.25 -9.30 -2.16
CA GLY A 111 1.83 -10.32 -3.13
C GLY A 111 1.50 -11.65 -2.44
N ALA A 112 2.32 -12.68 -2.69
CA ALA A 112 2.17 -14.00 -2.10
C ALA A 112 3.06 -14.27 -0.87
N GLN A 113 3.96 -13.34 -0.52
CA GLN A 113 4.96 -13.54 0.54
C GLN A 113 4.46 -12.98 1.87
N GLY A 114 4.46 -13.81 2.91
CA GLY A 114 4.09 -13.42 4.27
C GLY A 114 5.16 -12.55 4.92
N LEU A 115 4.72 -11.58 5.71
CA LEU A 115 5.55 -10.62 6.42
C LEU A 115 5.35 -10.81 7.92
N GLY A 116 6.24 -11.57 8.56
CA GLY A 116 6.21 -11.94 9.98
C GLY A 116 7.23 -11.18 10.81
N SER A 117 7.77 -11.84 11.85
CA SER A 117 8.73 -11.24 12.79
C SER A 117 10.11 -11.02 12.18
N ALA A 118 10.52 -11.87 11.25
CA ALA A 118 11.85 -11.84 10.64
C ALA A 118 11.85 -11.36 9.17
N GLU A 119 10.69 -11.04 8.61
CA GLU A 119 10.58 -10.65 7.21
C GLU A 119 10.33 -9.14 7.05
N ILE A 120 10.89 -8.57 5.99
CA ILE A 120 10.58 -7.22 5.52
C ILE A 120 10.25 -7.28 4.03
N ALA A 121 9.36 -6.41 3.56
CA ALA A 121 9.10 -6.21 2.15
C ALA A 121 10.13 -5.25 1.54
N THR A 122 10.41 -5.40 0.24
CA THR A 122 11.20 -4.44 -0.53
C THR A 122 10.70 -4.33 -1.96
N ARG A 123 10.67 -3.10 -2.50
CA ARG A 123 10.36 -2.84 -3.92
C ARG A 123 11.16 -1.66 -4.47
N PRO A 124 11.65 -1.75 -5.73
CA PRO A 124 12.08 -0.58 -6.47
C PRO A 124 10.92 0.40 -6.64
N GLY A 125 11.23 1.69 -6.50
CA GLY A 125 10.34 2.79 -6.84
C GLY A 125 9.97 2.79 -8.32
N GLY A 126 8.83 3.37 -8.67
CA GLY A 126 8.29 3.31 -10.02
C GLY A 126 7.75 1.93 -10.43
N THR A 127 7.77 0.94 -9.52
CA THR A 127 7.16 -0.37 -9.74
C THR A 127 5.98 -0.55 -8.79
N GLU A 128 4.82 -0.89 -9.34
CA GLU A 128 3.61 -1.15 -8.55
C GLU A 128 3.78 -2.40 -7.69
N PHE A 129 3.19 -2.39 -6.49
CA PHE A 129 3.08 -3.55 -5.63
C PHE A 129 1.81 -3.52 -4.82
N GLU A 130 1.46 -4.68 -4.28
CA GLU A 130 0.27 -4.83 -3.46
C GLU A 130 0.61 -5.39 -2.08
N LEU A 131 0.05 -4.76 -1.05
CA LEU A 131 0.02 -5.27 0.31
C LEU A 131 -1.38 -5.77 0.66
N SER A 132 -1.44 -6.88 1.41
CA SER A 132 -2.65 -7.32 2.08
C SER A 132 -2.38 -7.28 3.58
N THR A 133 -3.12 -6.45 4.30
CA THR A 133 -2.99 -6.27 5.75
C THR A 133 -4.21 -6.83 6.46
N PRO A 134 -4.04 -7.47 7.63
CA PRO A 134 -5.15 -7.88 8.49
C PRO A 134 -5.76 -6.69 9.23
N ASP A 135 -6.79 -6.95 10.04
CA ASP A 135 -7.29 -5.98 11.01
C ASP A 135 -6.17 -5.62 12.02
N ASP A 136 -6.23 -4.42 12.61
CA ASP A 136 -5.28 -3.94 13.62
C ASP A 136 -3.79 -4.08 13.25
N TYR A 137 -3.44 -3.58 12.06
CA TYR A 137 -2.10 -3.74 11.51
C TYR A 137 -1.27 -2.47 11.58
N THR A 138 0.01 -2.59 11.99
CA THR A 138 0.99 -1.49 11.97
C THR A 138 2.20 -1.88 11.12
N ILE A 139 2.61 -0.98 10.24
CA ILE A 139 3.80 -1.12 9.40
C ILE A 139 4.63 0.18 9.44
N LEU A 140 5.95 0.04 9.43
CA LEU A 140 6.87 1.13 9.14
C LEU A 140 7.26 1.06 7.67
N GLY A 141 7.29 2.22 7.02
CA GLY A 141 7.87 2.38 5.70
C GLY A 141 9.15 3.18 5.76
N VAL A 142 10.18 2.71 5.05
CA VAL A 142 11.38 3.48 4.77
C VAL A 142 11.55 3.52 3.26
N VAL A 143 11.68 4.71 2.67
CA VAL A 143 11.99 4.88 1.25
C VAL A 143 13.30 5.62 1.13
N ILE A 144 14.23 5.11 0.33
CA ILE A 144 15.58 5.66 0.17
C ILE A 144 15.86 5.85 -1.33
N SER A 145 16.38 6.99 -1.75
CA SER A 145 16.80 7.21 -3.14
C SER A 145 17.86 6.18 -3.57
N GLU A 146 17.87 5.81 -4.84
CA GLU A 146 18.87 4.89 -5.40
C GLU A 146 20.29 5.47 -5.28
N ASP A 147 20.45 6.79 -5.34
CA ASP A 147 21.72 7.50 -5.13
C ASP A 147 22.22 7.34 -3.68
N VAL A 148 21.34 7.39 -2.68
CA VAL A 148 21.70 7.13 -1.28
C VAL A 148 22.03 5.66 -1.09
N ILE A 149 21.21 4.72 -1.60
CA ILE A 149 21.51 3.29 -1.49
C ILE A 149 22.86 2.97 -2.13
N SER A 150 23.16 3.52 -3.31
CA SER A 150 24.44 3.28 -4.01
C SER A 150 25.64 3.81 -3.20
N ARG A 151 25.52 4.99 -2.59
CA ARG A 151 26.54 5.53 -1.68
C ARG A 151 26.71 4.70 -0.40
N GLN A 152 25.62 4.16 0.13
CA GLN A 152 25.68 3.32 1.34
C GLN A 152 26.20 1.91 1.04
N ALA A 153 25.91 1.39 -0.14
CA ALA A 153 26.34 0.07 -0.58
C ALA A 153 27.88 -0.06 -0.59
N THR A 154 28.63 1.03 -0.83
CA THR A 154 30.11 0.99 -0.81
C THR A 154 30.69 0.61 0.55
N PHE A 155 29.92 0.71 1.63
CA PHE A 155 30.34 0.31 2.99
C PHE A 155 29.96 -1.13 3.34
N LEU A 156 29.20 -1.82 2.49
CA LEU A 156 28.78 -3.20 2.70
C LEU A 156 29.85 -4.18 2.20
N HIS A 157 29.93 -5.36 2.82
CA HIS A 157 30.87 -6.41 2.39
C HIS A 157 30.53 -6.97 1.00
N ASN A 158 29.26 -7.00 0.60
CA ASN A 158 28.82 -7.54 -0.69
C ASN A 158 27.66 -6.71 -1.30
N PRO A 159 27.97 -5.50 -1.83
CA PRO A 159 26.96 -4.57 -2.33
C PRO A 159 26.14 -5.14 -3.49
N GLU A 160 26.78 -5.83 -4.44
CA GLU A 160 26.12 -6.39 -5.62
C GLU A 160 25.05 -7.41 -5.23
N ARG A 161 25.32 -8.25 -4.22
CA ARG A 161 24.34 -9.20 -3.71
C ARG A 161 23.12 -8.49 -3.12
N VAL A 162 23.35 -7.44 -2.33
CA VAL A 162 22.26 -6.68 -1.69
C VAL A 162 21.43 -5.97 -2.76
N LEU A 163 22.05 -5.21 -3.66
CA LEU A 163 21.36 -4.51 -4.75
C LEU A 163 20.57 -5.48 -5.65
N HIS A 164 21.15 -6.65 -5.96
CA HIS A 164 20.45 -7.68 -6.71
C HIS A 164 19.21 -8.19 -5.97
N MET A 165 19.30 -8.43 -4.64
CA MET A 165 18.14 -8.84 -3.84
C MET A 165 17.06 -7.76 -3.81
N LEU A 166 17.42 -6.50 -3.57
CA LEU A 166 16.47 -5.37 -3.52
C LEU A 166 15.69 -5.19 -4.83
N ARG A 167 16.31 -5.47 -5.98
CA ARG A 167 15.66 -5.35 -7.29
C ARG A 167 14.77 -6.54 -7.64
N ASN A 168 15.11 -7.74 -7.16
CA ASN A 168 14.52 -8.98 -7.66
C ASN A 168 13.67 -9.75 -6.64
N GLN A 169 13.69 -9.37 -5.36
CA GLN A 169 12.87 -9.99 -4.31
C GLN A 169 11.74 -9.06 -3.88
N LEU A 170 10.59 -9.62 -3.49
CA LEU A 170 9.48 -8.86 -2.90
C LEU A 170 9.64 -8.72 -1.38
N ALA A 171 10.30 -9.67 -0.75
CA ALA A 171 10.60 -9.66 0.67
C ALA A 171 11.89 -10.41 0.98
N LEU A 172 12.49 -10.05 2.11
CA LEU A 172 13.77 -10.54 2.59
C LEU A 172 13.61 -11.04 4.03
N GLU A 173 14.27 -12.15 4.35
CA GLU A 173 14.48 -12.60 5.72
C GLU A 173 15.65 -11.81 6.31
N VAL A 174 15.44 -11.22 7.49
CA VAL A 174 16.43 -10.44 8.24
C VAL A 174 16.51 -10.95 9.68
N LYS A 175 17.57 -10.59 10.39
CA LYS A 175 17.65 -10.90 11.83
C LYS A 175 16.61 -10.11 12.61
N GLU A 176 15.80 -10.80 13.41
CA GLU A 176 14.77 -10.17 14.25
C GLU A 176 15.33 -9.05 15.14
N GLN A 177 16.55 -9.24 15.68
CA GLN A 177 17.22 -8.23 16.51
C GLN A 177 17.51 -6.93 15.74
N HIS A 178 17.94 -7.01 14.47
CA HIS A 178 18.25 -5.83 13.66
C HIS A 178 16.97 -5.13 13.22
N LYS A 179 15.94 -5.90 12.85
CA LYS A 179 14.61 -5.36 12.56
C LYS A 179 14.00 -4.66 13.77
N ALA A 180 14.09 -5.25 14.96
CA ALA A 180 13.58 -4.67 16.19
C ALA A 180 14.34 -3.38 16.58
N ALA A 181 15.66 -3.36 16.41
CA ALA A 181 16.47 -2.17 16.66
C ALA A 181 16.09 -1.01 15.71
N LEU A 182 15.98 -1.29 14.41
CA LEU A 182 15.52 -0.32 13.41
C LEU A 182 14.10 0.17 13.70
N TRP A 183 13.19 -0.76 14.06
CA TRP A 183 11.82 -0.42 14.42
C TRP A 183 11.77 0.55 15.60
N GLY A 184 12.49 0.25 16.69
CA GLY A 184 12.55 1.11 17.87
C GLY A 184 13.14 2.48 17.56
N PHE A 185 14.20 2.53 16.75
CA PHE A 185 14.81 3.77 16.30
C PHE A 185 13.83 4.63 15.49
N VAL A 186 13.18 4.07 14.47
CA VAL A 186 12.22 4.78 13.62
C VAL A 186 11.01 5.24 14.42
N GLN A 187 10.45 4.37 15.27
CA GLN A 187 9.31 4.72 16.12
C GLN A 187 9.65 5.89 17.05
N GLN A 188 10.84 5.87 17.67
CA GLN A 188 11.28 6.95 18.55
C GLN A 188 11.48 8.25 17.78
N ALA A 189 12.09 8.19 16.60
CA ALA A 189 12.25 9.36 15.73
C ALA A 189 10.89 9.97 15.37
N LEU A 190 9.95 9.14 14.88
CA LEU A 190 8.60 9.57 14.53
C LEU A 190 7.88 10.20 15.73
N ALA A 191 7.98 9.62 16.93
CA ALA A 191 7.38 10.18 18.13
C ALA A 191 8.00 11.53 18.52
N THR A 192 9.33 11.62 18.58
CA THR A 192 10.04 12.85 18.96
C THR A 192 9.77 14.01 18.02
N PHE A 193 9.86 13.80 16.70
CA PHE A 193 9.66 14.89 15.74
C PHE A 193 8.19 15.21 15.50
N SER A 194 7.28 14.33 15.91
CA SER A 194 5.87 14.67 15.98
C SER A 194 5.54 15.67 17.08
N GLU A 195 6.22 15.57 18.24
CA GLU A 195 6.03 16.48 19.37
C GLU A 195 6.77 17.80 19.19
N SER A 196 7.91 17.80 18.48
CA SER A 196 8.73 19.00 18.25
C SER A 196 9.27 19.06 16.81
N PRO A 197 8.41 19.29 15.78
CA PRO A 197 8.80 19.27 14.38
C PRO A 197 9.93 20.25 14.01
N GLU A 198 9.96 21.41 14.66
CA GLU A 198 10.93 22.47 14.41
C GLU A 198 12.39 22.06 14.67
N THR A 199 12.60 21.05 15.52
CA THR A 199 13.94 20.50 15.77
C THR A 199 14.53 19.85 14.52
N LEU A 200 13.67 19.35 13.62
CA LEU A 200 14.07 18.75 12.36
C LEU A 200 14.44 19.79 11.29
N HIS A 201 14.20 21.08 11.54
CA HIS A 201 14.71 22.13 10.64
C HIS A 201 16.24 22.25 10.71
N GLN A 202 16.83 21.88 11.85
CA GLN A 202 18.27 21.94 12.08
C GLN A 202 19.01 20.94 11.17
N PRO A 203 19.90 21.39 10.25
CA PRO A 203 20.58 20.50 9.32
C PRO A 203 21.43 19.42 10.00
N ALA A 204 22.04 19.73 11.14
CA ALA A 204 22.84 18.78 11.91
C ALA A 204 21.99 17.62 12.46
N VAL A 205 20.77 17.91 12.91
CA VAL A 205 19.82 16.90 13.41
C VAL A 205 19.40 15.98 12.28
N ARG A 206 18.98 16.54 11.13
CA ARG A 206 18.63 15.75 9.93
C ARG A 206 19.75 14.85 9.47
N LYS A 207 20.98 15.37 9.44
CA LYS A 207 22.16 14.61 9.04
C LYS A 207 22.39 13.41 9.97
N VAL A 208 22.46 13.63 11.29
CA VAL A 208 22.71 12.56 12.26
C VAL A 208 21.58 11.52 12.26
N LEU A 209 20.33 11.97 12.14
CA LEU A 209 19.17 11.08 12.05
C LEU A 209 19.26 10.19 10.79
N SER A 210 19.57 10.79 9.64
CA SER A 210 19.74 10.08 8.37
C SER A 210 20.89 9.09 8.42
N ASP A 211 22.06 9.50 8.94
CA ASP A 211 23.24 8.65 9.06
C ASP A 211 22.96 7.43 9.97
N ASN A 212 22.30 7.64 11.11
CA ASN A 212 21.93 6.56 12.03
C ASN A 212 20.89 5.61 11.43
N LEU A 213 19.92 6.14 10.69
CA LEU A 213 18.93 5.33 9.97
C LEU A 213 19.61 4.45 8.92
N LEU A 214 20.49 5.04 8.11
CA LEU A 214 21.21 4.34 7.05
C LEU A 214 22.15 3.27 7.61
N LEU A 215 22.80 3.53 8.75
CA LEU A 215 23.63 2.55 9.45
C LEU A 215 22.80 1.35 9.95
N ALA A 216 21.64 1.61 10.57
CA ALA A 216 20.74 0.56 11.02
C ALA A 216 20.18 -0.27 9.85
N MET A 217 19.80 0.40 8.75
CA MET A 217 19.38 -0.24 7.49
C MET A 217 20.51 -1.10 6.90
N GLY A 218 21.73 -0.57 6.81
CA GLY A 218 22.90 -1.29 6.28
C GLY A 218 23.18 -2.57 7.07
N THR A 219 23.18 -2.47 8.41
CA THR A 219 23.37 -3.62 9.31
C THR A 219 22.29 -4.69 9.11
N MET A 220 21.03 -4.28 8.95
CA MET A 220 19.91 -5.20 8.68
C MET A 220 20.03 -5.87 7.31
N LEU A 221 20.38 -5.11 6.26
CA LEU A 221 20.44 -5.59 4.88
C LEU A 221 21.67 -6.46 4.58
N GLU A 222 22.78 -6.24 5.27
CA GLU A 222 24.01 -7.02 5.10
C GLU A 222 23.80 -8.52 5.38
N GLU A 223 23.02 -8.81 6.43
CA GLU A 223 22.67 -10.18 6.83
C GLU A 223 21.38 -10.70 6.17
N ALA A 224 20.72 -9.90 5.34
CA ALA A 224 19.46 -10.27 4.72
C ALA A 224 19.61 -11.48 3.78
N LYS A 225 18.56 -12.29 3.68
CA LYS A 225 18.51 -13.47 2.82
C LYS A 225 17.24 -13.47 1.98
N PRO A 226 17.27 -14.08 0.78
CA PRO A 226 16.04 -14.34 0.05
C PRO A 226 15.13 -15.24 0.88
N ILE A 227 13.83 -15.00 0.83
CA ILE A 227 12.86 -15.86 1.51
C ILE A 227 12.73 -17.17 0.74
N HIS A 228 12.91 -18.28 1.45
CA HIS A 228 12.55 -19.61 0.99
C HIS A 228 11.28 -20.05 1.73
N SER A 229 10.13 -20.01 1.05
CA SER A 229 8.86 -20.41 1.67
C SER A 229 8.85 -21.90 2.03
N ALA A 230 8.63 -22.21 3.31
CA ALA A 230 8.43 -23.56 3.83
C ALA A 230 6.98 -24.08 3.65
N GLU A 231 6.12 -23.34 2.94
CA GLU A 231 4.71 -23.70 2.75
C GLU A 231 4.51 -24.86 1.78
N SER A 232 3.36 -25.53 1.88
CA SER A 232 2.99 -26.55 0.92
C SER A 232 2.85 -25.98 -0.50
N ILE A 233 3.25 -26.78 -1.49
CA ILE A 233 3.21 -26.40 -2.92
C ILE A 233 1.82 -25.93 -3.35
N SER A 234 0.76 -26.52 -2.78
CA SER A 234 -0.62 -26.13 -3.08
C SER A 234 -0.99 -24.74 -2.58
N HIS A 235 -0.61 -24.38 -1.35
CA HIS A 235 -0.85 -23.03 -0.80
C HIS A 235 -0.07 -21.96 -1.57
N GLN A 236 1.18 -22.24 -1.94
CA GLN A 236 1.96 -21.35 -2.79
C GLN A 236 1.30 -21.14 -4.16
N GLY A 237 0.81 -22.22 -4.78
CA GLY A 237 0.08 -22.16 -6.04
C GLY A 237 -1.20 -21.31 -5.94
N TYR A 238 -1.96 -21.45 -4.86
CA TYR A 238 -3.15 -20.62 -4.62
C TYR A 238 -2.81 -19.15 -4.39
N ARG A 239 -1.77 -18.82 -3.61
CA ARG A 239 -1.36 -17.42 -3.45
C ARG A 239 -0.92 -16.80 -4.77
N ARG A 240 -0.10 -17.50 -5.58
CA ARG A 240 0.30 -17.03 -6.91
C ARG A 240 -0.91 -16.82 -7.83
N LEU A 241 -1.88 -17.73 -7.79
CA LEU A 241 -3.13 -17.58 -8.54
C LEU A 241 -3.90 -16.34 -8.09
N LEU A 242 -3.99 -16.08 -6.80
CA LEU A 242 -4.62 -14.86 -6.28
C LEU A 242 -3.83 -13.61 -6.66
N SER A 243 -2.50 -13.59 -6.56
CA SER A 243 -1.69 -12.45 -7.00
C SER A 243 -1.96 -12.11 -8.46
N ARG A 244 -1.98 -13.11 -9.36
CA ARG A 244 -2.34 -12.89 -10.77
C ARG A 244 -3.78 -12.42 -10.96
N ALA A 245 -4.73 -12.92 -10.16
CA ALA A 245 -6.12 -12.43 -10.20
C ALA A 245 -6.20 -10.95 -9.81
N ARG A 246 -5.40 -10.53 -8.83
CA ARG A 246 -5.33 -9.15 -8.35
C ARG A 246 -4.66 -8.23 -9.36
N GLU A 247 -3.53 -8.65 -9.95
CA GLU A 247 -2.86 -7.96 -11.07
C GLU A 247 -3.84 -7.73 -12.23
N TYR A 248 -4.58 -8.76 -12.65
CA TYR A 248 -5.56 -8.60 -13.71
C TYR A 248 -6.70 -7.64 -13.35
N VAL A 249 -7.16 -7.64 -12.10
CA VAL A 249 -8.14 -6.65 -11.64
C VAL A 249 -7.56 -5.25 -11.70
N LEU A 250 -6.32 -5.04 -11.26
CA LEU A 250 -5.63 -3.75 -11.31
C LEU A 250 -5.54 -3.24 -12.74
N GLU A 251 -5.11 -4.07 -13.69
CA GLU A 251 -5.00 -3.70 -15.10
C GLU A 251 -6.34 -3.35 -15.75
N ASN A 252 -7.46 -3.84 -15.22
CA ASN A 252 -8.79 -3.77 -15.87
C ASN A 252 -9.90 -3.16 -15.00
N MET A 253 -9.57 -2.33 -13.98
CA MET A 253 -10.59 -1.66 -13.17
C MET A 253 -11.48 -0.63 -13.92
N SER A 254 -11.34 -0.44 -15.23
CA SER A 254 -12.26 0.45 -15.97
C SER A 254 -13.67 -0.14 -16.17
N GLU A 255 -13.80 -1.45 -16.01
CA GLU A 255 -15.07 -2.18 -16.14
C GLU A 255 -15.23 -3.25 -15.04
N PRO A 256 -16.48 -3.61 -14.67
CA PRO A 256 -16.72 -4.57 -13.61
C PRO A 256 -16.42 -6.02 -14.02
N LEU A 257 -15.20 -6.48 -13.75
CA LEU A 257 -14.76 -7.86 -14.01
C LEU A 257 -15.60 -8.94 -13.33
N THR A 258 -15.88 -10.03 -14.03
CA THR A 258 -16.63 -11.19 -13.53
C THR A 258 -15.71 -12.38 -13.17
N VAL A 259 -16.28 -13.37 -12.48
CA VAL A 259 -15.58 -14.63 -12.19
C VAL A 259 -15.20 -15.39 -13.46
N LEU A 260 -15.99 -15.26 -14.54
CA LEU A 260 -15.67 -15.91 -15.81
C LEU A 260 -14.46 -15.25 -16.46
N ASP A 261 -14.35 -13.92 -16.39
CA ASP A 261 -13.18 -13.19 -16.90
C ASP A 261 -11.91 -13.63 -16.17
N LEU A 262 -11.98 -13.77 -14.83
CA LEU A 262 -10.88 -14.33 -14.05
C LEU A 262 -10.53 -15.77 -14.46
N CYS A 263 -11.52 -16.65 -14.65
CA CYS A 263 -11.26 -18.03 -15.08
C CYS A 263 -10.57 -18.07 -16.45
N ASN A 264 -11.05 -17.27 -17.39
CA ASN A 264 -10.54 -17.20 -18.75
C ASN A 264 -9.11 -16.67 -18.80
N GLN A 265 -8.86 -15.56 -18.11
CA GLN A 265 -7.54 -14.92 -18.06
C GLN A 265 -6.50 -15.78 -17.35
N LEU A 266 -6.88 -16.41 -16.23
CA LEU A 266 -5.95 -17.18 -15.41
C LEU A 266 -5.79 -18.62 -15.91
N HIS A 267 -6.58 -19.03 -16.90
CA HIS A 267 -6.65 -20.38 -17.46
C HIS A 267 -6.92 -21.44 -16.38
N VAL A 268 -7.87 -21.18 -15.49
CA VAL A 268 -8.26 -22.11 -14.42
C VAL A 268 -9.76 -22.38 -14.41
N SER A 269 -10.14 -23.55 -13.90
CA SER A 269 -11.55 -23.85 -13.68
C SER A 269 -12.14 -22.97 -12.57
N ARG A 270 -13.46 -22.72 -12.62
CA ARG A 270 -14.18 -22.04 -11.54
C ARG A 270 -13.98 -22.71 -10.19
N ARG A 271 -13.89 -24.05 -10.14
CA ARG A 271 -13.64 -24.82 -8.90
C ARG A 271 -12.26 -24.51 -8.33
N THR A 272 -11.23 -24.48 -9.18
CA THR A 272 -9.85 -24.13 -8.77
C THR A 272 -9.80 -22.72 -8.22
N LEU A 273 -10.42 -21.77 -8.92
CA LEU A 273 -10.49 -20.37 -8.48
C LEU A 273 -11.22 -20.26 -7.13
N GLN A 274 -12.39 -20.89 -6.99
CA GLN A 274 -13.16 -20.91 -5.75
C GLN A 274 -12.34 -21.46 -4.57
N ASN A 275 -11.65 -22.59 -4.78
CA ASN A 275 -10.82 -23.20 -3.75
C ASN A 275 -9.66 -22.30 -3.32
N ALA A 276 -8.97 -21.69 -4.29
CA ALA A 276 -7.86 -20.78 -3.99
C ALA A 276 -8.33 -19.57 -3.19
N PHE A 277 -9.46 -18.97 -3.58
CA PHE A 277 -10.05 -17.82 -2.90
C PHE A 277 -10.46 -18.16 -1.46
N HIS A 278 -11.15 -19.28 -1.23
CA HIS A 278 -11.47 -19.70 0.14
C HIS A 278 -10.25 -20.07 0.97
N ALA A 279 -9.27 -20.76 0.38
CA ALA A 279 -8.08 -21.18 1.10
C ALA A 279 -7.21 -20.01 1.56
N ILE A 280 -7.17 -18.91 0.79
CA ILE A 280 -6.28 -17.78 1.06
C ILE A 280 -7.01 -16.58 1.68
N LEU A 281 -8.24 -16.26 1.25
CA LEU A 281 -9.00 -15.10 1.70
C LEU A 281 -10.20 -15.46 2.59
N GLY A 282 -10.51 -16.73 2.78
CA GLY A 282 -11.71 -17.19 3.49
C GLY A 282 -13.03 -16.97 2.75
N ILE A 283 -13.03 -16.17 1.68
CA ILE A 283 -14.22 -15.81 0.89
C ILE A 283 -14.11 -16.29 -0.55
N GLY A 284 -15.25 -16.42 -1.23
CA GLY A 284 -15.29 -16.77 -2.65
C GLY A 284 -14.99 -15.59 -3.59
N PRO A 285 -14.64 -15.85 -4.87
CA PRO A 285 -14.26 -14.83 -5.84
C PRO A 285 -15.39 -13.82 -6.14
N ASN A 286 -16.66 -14.25 -6.13
CA ASN A 286 -17.80 -13.33 -6.27
C ASN A 286 -17.88 -12.31 -5.12
N ALA A 287 -17.67 -12.77 -3.88
CA ALA A 287 -17.70 -11.90 -2.72
C ALA A 287 -16.52 -10.91 -2.73
N TRP A 288 -15.35 -11.39 -3.16
CA TRP A 288 -14.16 -10.55 -3.31
C TRP A 288 -14.33 -9.49 -4.40
N LEU A 289 -14.77 -9.87 -5.61
CA LEU A 289 -15.07 -8.91 -6.69
C LEU A 289 -16.15 -7.90 -6.28
N LYS A 290 -17.17 -8.34 -5.52
CA LYS A 290 -18.17 -7.43 -4.96
C LYS A 290 -17.53 -6.39 -4.03
N ARG A 291 -16.62 -6.79 -3.14
CA ARG A 291 -15.90 -5.87 -2.24
C ARG A 291 -15.07 -4.84 -3.01
N ILE A 292 -14.38 -5.26 -4.08
CA ILE A 292 -13.63 -4.33 -4.95
C ILE A 292 -14.58 -3.30 -5.57
N ARG A 293 -15.69 -3.75 -6.15
CA ARG A 293 -16.69 -2.86 -6.77
C ARG A 293 -17.32 -1.90 -5.75
N LEU A 294 -17.58 -2.37 -4.52
CA LEU A 294 -18.08 -1.51 -3.44
C LEU A 294 -17.06 -0.42 -3.07
N ASN A 295 -15.77 -0.75 -2.98
CA ASN A 295 -14.71 0.23 -2.74
C ASN A 295 -14.59 1.23 -3.89
N ALA A 296 -14.69 0.77 -5.13
CA ALA A 296 -14.71 1.65 -6.29
C ALA A 296 -15.91 2.64 -6.24
N VAL A 297 -17.11 2.15 -5.93
CA VAL A 297 -18.26 3.04 -5.71
C VAL A 297 -18.00 4.02 -4.55
N ARG A 298 -17.39 3.57 -3.45
CA ARG A 298 -17.06 4.48 -2.33
C ARG A 298 -16.12 5.60 -2.77
N ARG A 299 -15.08 5.30 -3.55
CA ARG A 299 -14.18 6.31 -4.14
C ARG A 299 -14.92 7.31 -5.02
N GLU A 300 -15.86 6.84 -5.84
CA GLU A 300 -16.73 7.70 -6.64
C GLU A 300 -17.62 8.61 -5.76
N LEU A 301 -18.15 8.09 -4.65
CA LEU A 301 -19.05 8.86 -3.79
C LEU A 301 -18.35 9.86 -2.87
N ILE A 302 -17.07 9.64 -2.56
CA ILE A 302 -16.29 10.49 -1.64
C ILE A 302 -15.35 11.46 -2.37
N SER A 303 -14.85 11.12 -3.56
CA SER A 303 -13.83 11.92 -4.26
C SER A 303 -14.39 13.21 -4.89
N PRO A 304 -13.69 14.36 -4.77
CA PRO A 304 -14.12 15.62 -5.40
C PRO A 304 -14.01 15.58 -6.92
N TRP A 305 -13.13 14.71 -7.43
CA TRP A 305 -12.81 14.61 -8.84
C TRP A 305 -13.72 13.63 -9.59
N SER A 306 -14.60 12.92 -8.87
CA SER A 306 -15.58 12.03 -9.48
C SER A 306 -16.65 12.81 -10.24
N GLN A 307 -17.06 12.28 -11.38
CA GLN A 307 -18.16 12.81 -12.21
C GLN A 307 -19.53 12.25 -11.81
N SER A 308 -19.56 11.25 -10.93
CA SER A 308 -20.80 10.60 -10.48
C SER A 308 -21.60 11.55 -9.60
N ALA A 309 -22.71 12.09 -10.10
CA ALA A 309 -23.54 13.05 -9.36
C ALA A 309 -24.51 12.37 -8.38
N THR A 310 -24.87 11.11 -8.61
CA THR A 310 -25.83 10.37 -7.79
C THR A 310 -25.30 9.00 -7.35
N VAL A 311 -25.87 8.48 -6.25
CA VAL A 311 -25.59 7.11 -5.79
C VAL A 311 -25.94 6.07 -6.87
N LYS A 312 -27.03 6.31 -7.62
CA LYS A 312 -27.48 5.41 -8.67
C LYS A 312 -26.45 5.32 -9.80
N ASP A 313 -25.91 6.46 -10.24
CA ASP A 313 -24.96 6.51 -11.36
C ASP A 313 -23.67 5.78 -10.99
N ALA A 314 -23.11 6.08 -9.82
CA ALA A 314 -21.93 5.39 -9.31
C ALA A 314 -22.17 3.87 -9.19
N ALA A 315 -23.30 3.45 -8.60
CA ALA A 315 -23.61 2.03 -8.43
C ALA A 315 -23.76 1.31 -9.78
N MET A 316 -24.47 1.90 -10.75
CA MET A 316 -24.71 1.31 -12.07
C MET A 316 -23.42 1.19 -12.89
N GLN A 317 -22.53 2.19 -12.82
CA GLN A 317 -21.22 2.17 -13.49
C GLN A 317 -20.39 0.95 -13.06
N TRP A 318 -20.50 0.55 -11.80
CA TRP A 318 -19.78 -0.60 -11.23
C TRP A 318 -20.59 -1.91 -11.24
N GLY A 319 -21.67 -1.96 -12.03
CA GLY A 319 -22.45 -3.17 -12.30
C GLY A 319 -23.48 -3.53 -11.23
N PHE A 320 -23.83 -2.61 -10.32
CA PHE A 320 -24.91 -2.82 -9.35
C PHE A 320 -26.26 -2.34 -9.93
N TRP A 321 -27.10 -3.29 -10.33
CA TRP A 321 -28.42 -3.02 -10.91
C TRP A 321 -29.57 -3.08 -9.89
N HIS A 322 -29.38 -3.80 -8.78
CA HIS A 322 -30.31 -3.84 -7.64
C HIS A 322 -29.90 -2.84 -6.55
N LEU A 323 -30.37 -1.59 -6.65
CA LEU A 323 -29.95 -0.50 -5.74
C LEU A 323 -30.24 -0.77 -4.26
N GLY A 324 -31.32 -1.48 -3.94
CA GLY A 324 -31.65 -1.86 -2.55
C GLY A 324 -30.60 -2.81 -1.95
N GLN A 325 -30.26 -3.89 -2.66
CA GLN A 325 -29.23 -4.84 -2.21
C GLN A 325 -27.85 -4.19 -2.17
N PHE A 326 -27.52 -3.35 -3.15
CA PHE A 326 -26.28 -2.57 -3.16
C PHE A 326 -26.16 -1.71 -1.89
N ALA A 327 -27.22 -0.97 -1.53
CA ALA A 327 -27.18 -0.11 -0.34
C ALA A 327 -26.98 -0.93 0.95
N THR A 328 -27.58 -2.11 1.04
CA THR A 328 -27.36 -3.05 2.16
C THR A 328 -25.92 -3.56 2.19
N ASP A 329 -25.39 -4.04 1.06
CA ASP A 329 -24.02 -4.57 0.97
C ASP A 329 -22.98 -3.47 1.27
N TYR A 330 -23.22 -2.25 0.78
CA TYR A 330 -22.38 -1.07 1.04
C TYR A 330 -22.38 -0.71 2.53
N GLN A 331 -23.57 -0.63 3.15
CA GLN A 331 -23.69 -0.33 4.57
C GLN A 331 -23.07 -1.43 5.44
N GLN A 332 -23.19 -2.69 5.03
CA GLN A 332 -22.55 -3.80 5.73
C GLN A 332 -21.02 -3.68 5.69
N LEU A 333 -20.44 -3.34 4.53
CA LEU A 333 -18.99 -3.23 4.41
C LEU A 333 -18.45 -2.00 5.15
N PHE A 334 -19.01 -0.81 4.91
CA PHE A 334 -18.42 0.46 5.38
C PHE A 334 -19.04 1.02 6.65
N ALA A 335 -20.02 0.33 7.24
CA ALA A 335 -20.82 0.83 8.36
C ALA A 335 -21.50 2.21 8.09
N GLU A 336 -21.70 2.56 6.82
CA GLU A 336 -22.21 3.86 6.38
C GLU A 336 -23.13 3.69 5.16
N LYS A 337 -24.19 4.50 5.04
CA LYS A 337 -25.06 4.47 3.85
C LYS A 337 -24.41 5.21 2.67
N PRO A 338 -24.57 4.75 1.42
CA PRO A 338 -23.97 5.43 0.26
C PRO A 338 -24.50 6.86 0.06
N SER A 339 -25.76 7.11 0.41
CA SER A 339 -26.33 8.47 0.37
C SER A 339 -25.70 9.41 1.39
N LEU A 340 -25.26 8.89 2.54
CA LEU A 340 -24.57 9.68 3.55
C LEU A 340 -23.16 10.05 3.07
N THR A 341 -22.42 9.10 2.49
CA THR A 341 -21.11 9.35 1.87
C THR A 341 -21.19 10.48 0.84
N LEU A 342 -22.14 10.37 -0.10
CA LEU A 342 -22.34 11.39 -1.14
C LEU A 342 -22.76 12.75 -0.56
N HIS A 343 -23.61 12.76 0.47
CA HIS A 343 -24.05 13.99 1.10
C HIS A 343 -22.90 14.73 1.82
N GLN A 344 -22.02 13.99 2.51
CA GLN A 344 -20.83 14.56 3.13
C GLN A 344 -19.93 15.20 2.09
N ARG A 345 -19.70 14.50 0.97
CA ARG A 345 -18.96 15.02 -0.19
C ARG A 345 -19.49 16.36 -0.67
N MET A 346 -20.80 16.42 -0.93
CA MET A 346 -21.47 17.62 -1.43
C MET A 346 -21.39 18.79 -0.44
N ARG A 347 -21.34 18.54 0.87
CA ARG A 347 -21.20 19.59 1.89
C ARG A 347 -19.78 20.14 1.99
N GLN A 348 -18.77 19.32 1.76
CA GLN A 348 -17.36 19.75 1.87
C GLN A 348 -16.92 20.60 0.67
N TRP A 349 -17.61 20.49 -0.47
CA TRP A 349 -17.27 21.18 -1.73
C TRP A 349 -18.41 21.98 -2.37
N ALA A 350 -19.47 22.28 -1.61
CA ALA A 350 -20.44 23.34 -1.95
C ALA A 350 -19.94 24.67 -1.37
#